data_AF-A0A349JXL1-F1
#
_entry.id   AF-A0A349JXL1-F1
#
_cell.length_a   1.000
_cell.length_b   1.000
_cell.length_c   1.000
_cell.angle_alpha   90.00
_cell.angle_beta   90.00
_cell.angle_gamma   90.00
#
_symmetry.space_group_name_H-M   'P 1'
#
loop_
_entity.id
_entity.type
_entity.pdbx_description
1 polymer ?
#
loop_
_entity_poly.entity_id
_entity_poly.type
_entity_poly.pdbx_seq_one_letter_code
_entity_poly.pdbx_strand_id
1 'polypeptide(L)'
;MKFGCMFLILVASTAILLSSMALGAKPGGPIWTDPAKAAREDPDFSIQGEYAGKGIGVQIAALGGGNFYVSKFKGGLPGAGWDKSAPVVELTGKEGAEVAIEGCQKIHRQSPTLGKNPPEGADVLVGETIDPKLLKGKGEKGVLSPPAQSVKEYGDFTMHLEFRLPYKPKSPLSS
;
A
#
# COMPACT_ATOMS: atom_id res chain seq x y z
N MET A 1 18.71 54.97 40.96
CA MET A 1 17.59 54.95 40.00
C MET A 1 17.71 53.67 39.18
N LYS A 2 16.66 52.84 39.17
CA LYS A 2 16.61 51.50 38.57
C LYS A 2 16.27 51.61 37.07
N PHE A 3 17.11 51.08 36.20
CA PHE A 3 16.86 50.80 34.77
C PHE A 3 17.78 49.64 34.39
N GLY A 4 17.40 48.57 33.70
CA GLY A 4 16.12 48.17 33.13
C GLY A 4 16.20 46.67 32.85
N CYS A 5 15.23 45.93 33.37
CA CYS A 5 15.01 44.52 33.10
C CYS A 5 14.08 44.43 31.90
N MET A 6 14.59 44.56 30.66
CA MET A 6 13.72 44.42 29.48
C MET A 6 14.45 44.23 28.13
N PHE A 7 15.42 43.32 28.01
CA PHE A 7 16.00 42.99 26.70
C PHE A 7 16.46 41.53 26.59
N LEU A 8 15.61 40.58 26.97
CA LEU A 8 15.95 39.15 26.87
C LEU A 8 14.75 38.24 26.55
N ILE A 9 13.75 38.73 25.81
CA ILE A 9 12.61 37.91 25.36
C ILE A 9 12.23 38.21 23.90
N LEU A 10 13.21 38.35 22.99
CA LEU A 10 12.86 38.56 21.58
C LEU A 10 13.86 37.99 20.56
N VAL A 11 14.39 36.78 20.76
CA VAL A 11 15.07 36.04 19.66
C VAL A 11 14.94 34.50 19.77
N ALA A 12 14.01 33.96 20.56
CA ALA A 12 13.94 32.51 20.81
C ALA A 12 12.59 31.86 20.46
N SER A 13 11.88 32.36 19.44
CA SER A 13 10.59 31.80 19.00
C SER A 13 10.50 31.48 17.51
N THR A 14 11.62 31.50 16.79
CA THR A 14 11.73 31.08 15.38
C THR A 14 12.37 29.70 15.24
N ALA A 15 12.12 28.79 16.20
CA ALA A 15 12.46 27.39 16.10
C ALA A 15 11.19 26.55 16.20
N ILE A 16 11.08 25.54 15.34
CA ILE A 16 10.00 24.54 15.27
C ILE A 16 8.78 24.96 14.41
N LEU A 17 9.04 25.34 13.17
CA LEU A 17 8.19 24.91 12.05
C LEU A 17 9.04 24.02 11.13
N LEU A 18 9.47 22.87 11.67
CA LEU A 18 9.91 21.76 10.84
C LEU A 18 8.67 21.24 10.12
N SER A 19 8.54 21.62 8.85
CA SER A 19 7.64 21.00 7.90
C SER A 19 7.67 19.49 8.11
N SER A 20 6.54 18.93 8.54
CA SER A 20 6.25 17.51 8.44
C SER A 20 6.03 17.18 6.95
N MET A 21 7.07 17.35 6.13
CA MET A 21 7.16 16.57 4.92
C MET A 21 7.43 15.15 5.39
N ALA A 22 6.36 14.38 5.56
CA ALA A 22 6.44 12.93 5.50
C ALA A 22 6.97 12.57 4.09
N LEU A 23 8.28 12.69 3.90
CA LEU A 23 8.98 11.95 2.85
C LEU A 23 8.78 10.49 3.25
N GLY A 24 7.80 9.83 2.63
CA GLY A 24 7.70 8.37 2.68
C GLY A 24 9.08 7.80 2.41
N ALA A 25 9.56 6.92 3.30
CA ALA A 25 10.89 6.36 3.20
C ALA A 25 11.13 5.88 1.77
N LYS A 26 12.20 6.37 1.12
CA LYS A 26 12.54 5.92 -0.23
C LYS A 26 12.73 4.40 -0.16
N PRO A 27 12.06 3.62 -1.03
CA PRO A 27 12.23 2.17 -1.04
C PRO A 27 13.71 1.83 -1.17
N GLY A 28 14.21 0.95 -0.31
CA GLY A 28 15.47 0.29 -0.59
C GLY A 28 15.29 -0.61 -1.82
N GLY A 29 16.18 -0.55 -2.80
CA GLY A 29 16.17 -1.50 -3.92
C GLY A 29 15.08 -1.31 -4.99
N PRO A 30 14.84 -2.35 -5.82
CA PRO A 30 14.00 -2.22 -7.00
C PRO A 30 12.52 -2.10 -6.64
N ILE A 31 11.77 -1.45 -7.54
CA ILE A 31 10.32 -1.30 -7.47
C ILE A 31 9.74 -1.89 -8.74
N TRP A 32 8.81 -2.83 -8.61
CA TRP A 32 8.13 -3.43 -9.76
C TRP A 32 6.65 -3.05 -9.78
N THR A 33 6.19 -2.56 -10.93
CA THR A 33 4.78 -2.31 -11.22
C THR A 33 4.19 -3.30 -12.21
N ASP A 34 5.03 -4.16 -12.79
CA ASP A 34 4.68 -5.26 -13.68
C ASP A 34 4.94 -6.60 -12.99
N PRO A 35 3.90 -7.42 -12.74
CA PRO A 35 4.04 -8.70 -12.05
C PRO A 35 4.93 -9.71 -12.77
N ALA A 36 4.91 -9.75 -14.12
CA ALA A 36 5.71 -10.71 -14.88
C ALA A 36 7.21 -10.37 -14.80
N LYS A 37 7.54 -9.08 -14.80
CA LYS A 37 8.89 -8.58 -14.56
C LYS A 37 9.34 -8.88 -13.13
N ALA A 38 8.48 -8.64 -12.14
CA ALA A 38 8.77 -8.97 -10.74
C ALA A 38 9.11 -10.46 -10.58
N ALA A 39 8.27 -11.35 -11.11
CA ALA A 39 8.48 -12.80 -11.03
C ALA A 39 9.79 -13.28 -11.70
N ARG A 40 10.25 -12.57 -12.74
CA ARG A 40 11.50 -12.88 -13.44
C ARG A 40 12.74 -12.39 -12.70
N GLU A 41 12.65 -11.21 -12.09
CA GLU A 41 13.79 -10.52 -11.47
C GLU A 41 13.95 -10.82 -9.98
N ASP A 42 12.88 -11.30 -9.32
CA ASP A 42 12.88 -11.66 -7.91
C ASP A 42 12.08 -12.95 -7.65
N PRO A 43 12.75 -14.08 -7.33
CA PRO A 43 12.07 -15.34 -7.06
C PRO A 43 11.13 -15.28 -5.85
N ASP A 44 11.37 -14.36 -4.89
CA ASP A 44 10.54 -14.21 -3.69
C ASP A 44 9.10 -13.79 -4.05
N PHE A 45 8.93 -13.08 -5.17
CA PHE A 45 7.61 -12.64 -5.67
C PHE A 45 6.66 -13.82 -5.91
N SER A 46 7.18 -14.98 -6.34
CA SER A 46 6.37 -16.15 -6.62
C SER A 46 5.78 -16.79 -5.35
N ILE A 47 6.43 -16.60 -4.20
CA ILE A 47 6.00 -17.11 -2.89
C ILE A 47 5.05 -16.12 -2.21
N GLN A 48 5.20 -14.82 -2.45
CA GLN A 48 4.27 -13.82 -1.94
C GLN A 48 2.82 -14.07 -2.39
N GLY A 49 1.87 -13.89 -1.48
CA GLY A 49 0.44 -13.99 -1.78
C GLY A 49 -0.41 -14.47 -0.61
N GLU A 50 -1.66 -14.79 -0.92
CA GLU A 50 -2.61 -15.39 0.01
C GLU A 50 -2.79 -16.88 -0.30
N TYR A 51 -2.96 -17.69 0.74
CA TYR A 51 -3.08 -19.13 0.65
C TYR A 51 -4.21 -19.61 1.55
N ALA A 52 -5.04 -20.52 1.06
CA ALA A 52 -6.13 -21.13 1.82
C ALA A 52 -5.90 -22.63 2.02
N GLY A 53 -6.00 -23.07 3.26
CA GLY A 53 -5.95 -24.48 3.66
C GLY A 53 -7.19 -24.87 4.47
N LYS A 54 -7.23 -26.12 4.91
CA LYS A 54 -8.36 -26.63 5.71
C LYS A 54 -8.36 -25.98 7.10
N GLY A 55 -9.25 -25.01 7.31
CA GLY A 55 -9.39 -24.29 8.59
C GLY A 55 -8.25 -23.32 8.89
N ILE A 56 -7.49 -22.91 7.87
CA ILE A 56 -6.38 -21.95 8.00
C ILE A 56 -6.29 -21.07 6.75
N GLY A 57 -5.98 -19.79 6.95
CA GLY A 57 -5.53 -18.88 5.90
C GLY A 57 -4.11 -18.43 6.19
N VAL A 58 -3.29 -18.23 5.15
CA VAL A 58 -1.92 -17.74 5.29
C VAL A 58 -1.70 -16.57 4.33
N GLN A 59 -1.16 -15.46 4.82
CA GLN A 59 -0.67 -14.37 3.98
C GLN A 59 0.85 -14.30 4.11
N ILE A 60 1.55 -14.36 2.98
CA ILE A 60 3.01 -14.21 2.89
C ILE A 60 3.31 -12.88 2.20
N ALA A 61 4.10 -12.04 2.85
CA ALA A 61 4.72 -10.86 2.25
C ALA A 61 6.23 -11.08 2.11
N ALA A 62 6.77 -10.87 0.91
CA ALA A 62 8.21 -10.95 0.70
C ALA A 62 8.89 -9.68 1.21
N LEU A 63 9.99 -9.86 1.94
CA LEU A 63 10.83 -8.81 2.52
C LEU A 63 12.17 -8.65 1.77
N GLY A 64 12.38 -9.51 0.77
CA GLY A 64 13.56 -9.52 -0.09
C GLY A 64 14.73 -10.28 0.51
N GLY A 65 15.57 -10.79 -0.39
CA GLY A 65 16.75 -11.58 0.01
C GLY A 65 16.38 -12.91 0.68
N GLY A 66 15.24 -13.49 0.30
CA GLY A 66 14.77 -14.78 0.83
C GLY A 66 14.08 -14.68 2.19
N ASN A 67 13.75 -13.47 2.65
CA ASN A 67 13.06 -13.25 3.93
C ASN A 67 11.58 -12.97 3.71
N PHE A 68 10.74 -13.47 4.62
CA PHE A 68 9.29 -13.39 4.51
C PHE A 68 8.64 -13.04 5.84
N TYR A 69 7.56 -12.26 5.75
CA TYR A 69 6.62 -12.05 6.84
C TYR A 69 5.40 -12.93 6.59
N VAL A 70 5.15 -13.86 7.50
CA VAL A 70 4.08 -14.85 7.40
C VAL A 70 3.02 -14.55 8.45
N SER A 71 1.77 -14.38 8.01
CA SER A 71 0.60 -14.24 8.89
C SER A 71 -0.32 -15.45 8.73
N LYS A 72 -0.58 -16.18 9.82
CA LYS A 72 -1.44 -17.37 9.85
C LYS A 72 -2.74 -17.02 10.58
N PHE A 73 -3.86 -17.30 9.92
CA PHE A 73 -5.22 -16.95 10.35
C PHE A 73 -6.01 -18.23 10.61
N LYS A 74 -6.63 -18.33 11.78
CA LYS A 74 -7.45 -19.50 12.15
C LYS A 74 -8.81 -19.45 11.46
N GLY A 75 -9.28 -20.57 10.96
CA GLY A 75 -10.56 -20.70 10.26
C GLY A 75 -10.51 -20.38 8.76
N GLY A 76 -9.63 -19.47 8.32
CA GLY A 76 -9.50 -19.10 6.92
C GLY A 76 -8.84 -17.73 6.74
N LEU A 77 -8.82 -17.23 5.50
CA LEU A 77 -8.27 -15.90 5.19
C LEU A 77 -9.21 -14.79 5.68
N PRO A 78 -8.71 -13.56 5.94
CA PRO A 78 -9.57 -12.41 6.17
C PRO A 78 -10.59 -12.25 5.04
N GLY A 79 -11.88 -12.15 5.37
CA GLY A 79 -12.99 -12.12 4.41
C GLY A 79 -13.41 -13.49 3.83
N ALA A 80 -12.73 -14.58 4.21
CA ALA A 80 -13.02 -15.94 3.76
C ALA A 80 -12.74 -16.97 4.86
N GLY A 81 -13.57 -16.97 5.91
CA GLY A 81 -13.57 -18.00 6.97
C GLY A 81 -12.74 -17.70 8.21
N TRP A 82 -11.91 -16.64 8.22
CA TRP A 82 -11.19 -16.22 9.43
C TRP A 82 -12.13 -16.00 10.62
N ASP A 83 -11.79 -16.58 11.77
CA ASP A 83 -12.55 -16.47 13.02
C ASP A 83 -12.34 -15.14 13.76
N LYS A 84 -11.54 -14.22 13.20
CA LYS A 84 -11.16 -12.93 13.77
C LYS A 84 -10.25 -13.01 14.99
N SER A 85 -9.73 -14.19 15.34
CA SER A 85 -8.67 -14.30 16.35
C SER A 85 -7.41 -13.58 15.89
N ALA A 86 -6.58 -13.11 16.81
CA ALA A 86 -5.27 -12.55 16.46
C ALA A 86 -4.49 -13.53 15.55
N PRO A 87 -3.89 -13.06 14.44
CA PRO A 87 -3.08 -13.92 13.60
C PRO A 87 -1.78 -14.30 14.31
N VAL A 88 -1.26 -15.49 14.00
CA VAL A 88 0.11 -15.86 14.37
C VAL A 88 1.06 -15.32 13.32
N VAL A 89 2.02 -14.51 13.74
CA VAL A 89 2.96 -13.82 12.84
C VAL A 89 4.36 -14.37 13.05
N GLU A 90 5.09 -14.56 11.95
CA GLU A 90 6.46 -15.07 11.94
C GLU A 90 7.31 -14.34 10.88
N LEU A 91 8.55 -14.00 11.24
CA LEU A 91 9.59 -13.63 10.29
C LEU A 91 10.45 -14.86 10.03
N THR A 92 10.57 -15.27 8.78
CA THR A 92 11.25 -16.53 8.44
C THR A 92 11.95 -16.45 7.08
N GLY A 93 12.80 -17.44 6.81
CA GLY A 93 13.43 -17.64 5.51
C GLY A 93 12.50 -18.36 4.54
N LYS A 94 13.01 -18.63 3.33
CA LYS A 94 12.27 -19.32 2.26
C LYS A 94 11.69 -20.66 2.71
N GLU A 95 12.48 -21.50 3.38
CA GLU A 95 12.04 -22.83 3.81
C GLU A 95 10.87 -22.76 4.79
N GLY A 96 10.91 -21.81 5.74
CA GLY A 96 9.81 -21.62 6.68
C GLY A 96 8.55 -21.05 6.01
N ALA A 97 8.71 -20.21 5.00
CA ALA A 97 7.61 -19.72 4.18
C ALA A 97 6.95 -20.85 3.39
N GLU A 98 7.73 -21.75 2.78
CA GLU A 98 7.23 -22.93 2.06
C GLU A 98 6.51 -23.92 2.98
N VAL A 99 7.06 -24.20 4.15
CA VAL A 99 6.40 -25.02 5.19
C VAL A 99 5.08 -24.40 5.63
N ALA A 100 5.02 -23.07 5.78
CA ALA A 100 3.81 -22.39 6.21
C ALA A 100 2.63 -22.53 5.23
N ILE A 101 2.89 -22.80 3.94
CA ILE A 101 1.87 -22.94 2.89
C ILE A 101 1.71 -24.38 2.40
N GLU A 102 2.39 -25.34 3.03
CA GLU A 102 2.24 -26.75 2.70
C GLU A 102 0.76 -27.18 2.86
N GLY A 103 0.23 -27.86 1.84
CA GLY A 103 -1.18 -28.27 1.79
C GLY A 103 -2.19 -27.12 1.60
N CYS A 104 -1.73 -25.88 1.40
CA CYS A 104 -2.59 -24.74 1.06
C CYS A 104 -2.63 -24.52 -0.46
N GLN A 105 -3.70 -23.88 -0.93
CA GLN A 105 -3.86 -23.43 -2.32
C GLN A 105 -3.63 -21.92 -2.40
N LYS A 106 -2.84 -21.46 -3.36
CA LYS A 106 -2.64 -20.03 -3.60
C LYS A 106 -3.94 -19.42 -4.14
N ILE A 107 -4.39 -18.33 -3.54
CA ILE A 107 -5.64 -17.65 -3.87
C ILE A 107 -5.35 -16.38 -4.65
N HIS A 108 -6.05 -16.21 -5.78
CA HIS A 108 -6.09 -14.97 -6.52
C HIS A 108 -7.47 -14.34 -6.37
N ARG A 109 -7.53 -13.16 -5.75
CA ARG A 109 -8.77 -12.40 -5.58
C ARG A 109 -8.89 -11.38 -6.71
N GLN A 110 -10.07 -11.32 -7.32
CA GLN A 110 -10.43 -10.31 -8.31
C GLN A 110 -11.71 -9.61 -7.87
N SER A 111 -11.71 -8.27 -7.91
CA SER A 111 -12.91 -7.51 -7.61
C SER A 111 -13.97 -7.76 -8.70
N PRO A 112 -15.25 -7.99 -8.34
CA PRO A 112 -16.33 -8.08 -9.31
C PRO A 112 -16.57 -6.76 -10.07
N THR A 113 -16.04 -5.64 -9.57
CA THR A 113 -16.10 -4.33 -10.24
C THR A 113 -14.80 -3.94 -10.94
N LEU A 114 -13.79 -4.82 -11.00
CA LEU A 114 -12.54 -4.52 -11.72
C LEU A 114 -12.82 -4.23 -13.20
N GLY A 115 -12.34 -3.10 -13.69
CA GLY A 115 -12.57 -2.62 -15.05
C GLY A 115 -14.00 -2.16 -15.33
N LYS A 116 -14.84 -1.96 -14.30
CA LYS A 116 -16.23 -1.52 -14.51
C LYS A 116 -16.22 -0.12 -15.13
N ASN A 117 -16.93 0.00 -16.26
CA ASN A 117 -17.08 1.29 -16.92
C ASN A 117 -17.76 2.32 -15.99
N PRO A 118 -17.35 3.60 -16.08
CA PRO A 118 -18.03 4.65 -15.35
C PRO A 118 -19.51 4.70 -15.78
N PRO A 119 -20.46 4.88 -14.84
CA PRO A 119 -21.86 5.06 -15.20
C PRO A 119 -22.07 6.39 -15.93
N GLU A 120 -23.20 6.52 -16.61
CA GLU A 120 -23.57 7.76 -17.32
C GLU A 120 -23.55 8.97 -16.36
N GLY A 121 -22.93 10.06 -16.79
CA GLY A 121 -22.80 11.29 -16.01
C GLY A 121 -21.73 11.29 -14.91
N ALA A 122 -20.95 10.21 -14.75
CA ALA A 122 -19.85 10.19 -13.79
C ALA A 122 -18.67 11.08 -14.21
N ASP A 123 -18.11 11.80 -13.24
CA ASP A 123 -16.82 12.49 -13.41
C ASP A 123 -15.69 11.45 -13.49
N VAL A 124 -15.01 11.38 -14.64
CA VAL A 124 -13.87 10.48 -14.85
C VAL A 124 -12.58 11.17 -14.42
N LEU A 125 -12.15 10.95 -13.18
CA LEU A 125 -10.95 11.58 -12.62
C LEU A 125 -9.65 11.07 -13.24
N VAL A 126 -9.60 9.78 -13.60
CA VAL A 126 -8.43 9.12 -14.18
C VAL A 126 -8.87 8.32 -15.41
N GLY A 127 -8.67 8.91 -16.59
CA GLY A 127 -8.91 8.27 -17.88
C GLY A 127 -7.63 8.12 -18.70
N GLU A 128 -7.76 8.10 -20.03
CA GLU A 128 -6.60 8.12 -20.94
C GLU A 128 -5.70 9.34 -20.72
N THR A 129 -6.33 10.48 -20.46
CA THR A 129 -5.69 11.74 -20.06
C THR A 129 -6.33 12.27 -18.78
N ILE A 130 -5.61 13.17 -18.10
CA ILE A 130 -6.15 13.91 -16.95
C ILE A 130 -6.85 15.17 -17.46
N ASP A 131 -8.12 15.35 -17.08
CA ASP A 131 -8.81 16.63 -17.24
C ASP A 131 -8.41 17.57 -16.08
N PRO A 132 -7.66 18.66 -16.35
CA PRO A 132 -7.25 19.60 -15.31
C PRO A 132 -8.42 20.36 -14.66
N LYS A 133 -9.64 20.29 -15.21
CA LYS A 133 -10.86 20.83 -14.56
C LYS A 133 -11.41 19.90 -13.49
N LEU A 134 -11.03 18.62 -13.51
CA LEU A 134 -11.49 17.61 -12.56
C LEU A 134 -10.43 17.24 -11.54
N LEU A 135 -9.15 17.16 -11.96
CA LEU A 135 -8.07 16.66 -11.11
C LEU A 135 -6.78 17.47 -11.31
N LYS A 136 -6.21 17.94 -10.20
CA LYS A 136 -4.82 18.41 -10.10
C LYS A 136 -3.94 17.20 -9.82
N GLY A 137 -3.18 16.74 -10.80
CA GLY A 137 -2.31 15.58 -10.64
C GLY A 137 -1.58 15.23 -11.93
N LYS A 138 -0.84 14.12 -11.90
CA LYS A 138 -0.17 13.57 -13.08
C LYS A 138 -0.71 12.18 -13.35
N GLY A 139 -1.13 11.92 -14.58
CA GLY A 139 -1.58 10.60 -14.98
C GLY A 139 -1.71 10.49 -16.48
N GLU A 140 -1.63 9.26 -16.96
CA GLU A 140 -1.79 8.91 -18.37
C GLU A 140 -2.20 7.44 -18.47
N LYS A 141 -2.92 7.08 -19.53
CA LYS A 141 -3.30 5.69 -19.85
C LYS A 141 -4.01 4.99 -18.67
N GLY A 142 -4.92 5.71 -18.02
CA GLY A 142 -5.69 5.20 -16.88
C GLY A 142 -4.90 5.07 -15.56
N VAL A 143 -3.66 5.56 -15.50
CA VAL A 143 -2.82 5.45 -14.29
C VAL A 143 -2.56 6.83 -13.71
N LEU A 144 -2.93 7.00 -12.45
CA LEU A 144 -2.64 8.19 -11.66
C LEU A 144 -1.35 8.01 -10.87
N SER A 145 -0.50 9.04 -10.89
CA SER A 145 0.70 9.14 -10.05
C SER A 145 0.43 10.09 -8.89
N PRO A 146 0.57 9.66 -7.62
CA PRO A 146 0.43 10.55 -6.48
C PRO A 146 1.59 11.57 -6.42
N PRO A 147 1.37 12.76 -5.83
CA PRO A 147 0.10 13.23 -5.26
C PRO A 147 -0.88 13.73 -6.32
N ALA A 148 -2.17 13.66 -6.01
CA ALA A 148 -3.25 14.25 -6.81
C ALA A 148 -4.41 14.68 -5.92
N GLN A 149 -5.19 15.65 -6.39
CA GLN A 149 -6.34 16.22 -5.67
C GLN A 149 -7.45 16.59 -6.65
N SER A 150 -8.71 16.30 -6.30
CA SER A 150 -9.85 16.78 -7.10
C SER A 150 -9.90 18.31 -7.10
N VAL A 151 -10.31 18.88 -8.22
CA VAL A 151 -10.57 20.33 -8.33
C VAL A 151 -11.95 20.66 -7.80
N LYS A 152 -12.93 19.83 -8.15
CA LYS A 152 -14.29 19.93 -7.60
C LYS A 152 -14.29 19.46 -6.15
N GLU A 153 -15.16 20.10 -5.37
CA GLU A 153 -15.60 19.58 -4.09
C GLU A 153 -16.81 18.67 -4.34
N TYR A 154 -16.82 17.51 -3.69
CA TYR A 154 -17.92 16.57 -3.74
C TYR A 154 -18.59 16.52 -2.37
N GLY A 155 -19.92 16.58 -2.34
CA GLY A 155 -20.73 16.33 -1.14
C GLY A 155 -20.94 14.84 -0.95
N ASP A 156 -22.19 14.39 -1.05
CA ASP A 156 -22.49 12.95 -1.12
C ASP A 156 -22.14 12.41 -2.50
N PHE A 157 -21.38 11.32 -2.56
CA PHE A 157 -20.96 10.71 -3.82
C PHE A 157 -20.85 9.19 -3.72
N THR A 158 -20.86 8.54 -4.89
CA THR A 158 -20.40 7.17 -5.07
C THR A 158 -19.08 7.20 -5.84
N MET A 159 -18.06 6.52 -5.33
CA MET A 159 -16.74 6.46 -5.97
C MET A 159 -16.40 5.02 -6.35
N HIS A 160 -15.98 4.83 -7.59
CA HIS A 160 -15.28 3.64 -8.04
C HIS A 160 -13.79 3.95 -8.10
N LEU A 161 -12.97 3.14 -7.43
CA LEU A 161 -11.52 3.30 -7.38
C LEU A 161 -10.86 1.94 -7.61
N GLU A 162 -9.92 1.94 -8.54
CA GLU A 162 -9.00 0.83 -8.74
C GLU A 162 -7.59 1.29 -8.41
N PHE A 163 -6.84 0.44 -7.73
CA PHE A 163 -5.47 0.71 -7.38
C PHE A 163 -4.64 -0.55 -7.53
N ARG A 164 -3.35 -0.34 -7.76
CA ARG A 164 -2.33 -1.37 -7.77
C ARG A 164 -1.22 -0.96 -6.82
N LEU A 165 -0.81 -1.89 -5.96
CA LEU A 165 0.35 -1.68 -5.12
C LEU A 165 1.59 -2.16 -5.88
N PRO A 166 2.65 -1.34 -5.97
CA PRO A 166 3.92 -1.81 -6.50
C PRO A 166 4.52 -2.88 -5.58
N TYR A 167 5.19 -3.86 -6.15
CA TYR A 167 6.01 -4.80 -5.39
C TYR A 167 7.31 -4.13 -4.97
N LYS A 168 7.54 -4.07 -3.65
CA LYS A 168 8.66 -3.36 -3.01
C LYS A 168 9.19 -4.13 -1.80
N PRO A 169 9.73 -5.34 -1.99
CA PRO A 169 10.06 -6.25 -0.88
C PRO A 169 11.07 -5.65 0.10
N LYS A 170 11.97 -4.80 -0.38
CA LYS A 170 13.02 -4.16 0.43
C LYS A 170 12.58 -2.84 1.10
N SER A 171 11.29 -2.52 1.10
CA SER A 171 10.77 -1.37 1.87
C SER A 171 10.64 -1.73 3.35
N PRO A 172 10.80 -0.75 4.27
CA PRO A 172 10.49 -0.98 5.67
C PRO A 172 9.05 -1.47 5.86
N LEU A 173 8.85 -2.43 6.77
CA LEU A 173 7.58 -3.07 7.10
C LEU A 173 6.46 -2.11 7.59
N SER A 174 6.75 -0.82 7.78
CA SER A 174 5.83 0.19 8.31
C SER A 174 5.73 1.45 7.44
N SER A 175 5.93 1.34 6.13
CA SER A 175 5.90 2.49 5.21
C SER A 175 4.50 2.82 4.71
#